data_AF-A0A1N6VJY9-F1
#
_entry.id   AF-A0A1N6VJY9-F1
#
_cell.length_a   1.000
_cell.length_b   1.000
_cell.length_c   1.000
_cell.angle_alpha   90.00
_cell.angle_beta   90.00
_cell.angle_gamma   90.00
#
_symmetry.space_group_name_H-M   'P 1'
#
loop_
_entity.id
_entity.type
_entity.pdbx_description
1 polymer ?
#
loop_
_entity_poly.entity_id
_entity_poly.type
_entity_poly.pdbx_seq_one_letter_code
_entity_poly.pdbx_strand_id
1 'polypeptide(L)'
;MKRYDALYRLYDEFDAKTLRAYQDFVDLFPPVDSRVALEHWQSASEELDQRKDEIRAAFDAGETYATIAAHATRDQSFTALDLYSKYGRGVNALVLDVDETLRSAGGTDNEIPRETLHLLTDFHENGMPIVVCTGQTLENVKGFAIQGLGNEIVHSGNLSIVYEAGTGVFTPGHGAETKRLLYEELDDEIRTIFDTVRSQVLSAAPDELRRCTHLQGNEFNVTMKPNFETGSSRAVEIIDDALVYLLDLLGRTVVEGGEKDDAKSGNRNGSDWARAYYADSDPEIRGVLEEQGETPENDISSVPEDVQETFDRIDVAYYEGDAAEIGSRELNKVVGVKGALDVLGIDDPFTLVMGDSKSDLRVMQWVDETDSGIAAAPEHSSRDVLDHVVRTDELVYDQGKAGDVLRTVYAMNRLANLG
;
A
#
# COMPACT_ATOMS: atom_id res chain seq x y z
N MET A 1 -18.15 -34.73 -10.66
CA MET A 1 -17.36 -34.19 -11.80
C MET A 1 -16.10 -33.55 -11.21
N LYS A 2 -14.90 -33.73 -11.76
CA LYS A 2 -13.73 -32.99 -11.25
C LYS A 2 -13.93 -31.50 -11.55
N ARG A 3 -13.44 -30.60 -10.68
CA ARG A 3 -13.66 -29.14 -10.82
C ARG A 3 -13.22 -28.59 -12.18
N TYR A 4 -12.11 -29.11 -12.73
CA TYR A 4 -11.66 -28.80 -14.09
C TYR A 4 -12.70 -29.15 -15.16
N ASP A 5 -13.22 -30.38 -15.14
CA ASP A 5 -14.22 -30.83 -16.12
C ASP A 5 -15.48 -29.95 -16.07
N ALA A 6 -15.86 -29.51 -14.87
CA ALA A 6 -16.99 -28.61 -14.68
C ALA A 6 -16.74 -27.22 -15.27
N LEU A 7 -15.55 -26.63 -15.08
CA LEU A 7 -15.19 -25.35 -15.69
C LEU A 7 -15.09 -25.44 -17.22
N TYR A 8 -14.52 -26.52 -17.77
CA TYR A 8 -14.53 -26.75 -19.21
C TYR A 8 -15.96 -26.77 -19.74
N ARG A 9 -16.82 -27.58 -19.12
CA ARG A 9 -18.23 -27.66 -19.49
C ARG A 9 -18.94 -26.31 -19.39
N LEU A 10 -18.68 -25.54 -18.33
CA LEU A 10 -19.29 -24.23 -18.11
C LEU A 10 -18.98 -23.26 -19.24
N TYR A 11 -17.71 -23.11 -19.62
CA TYR A 11 -17.29 -22.15 -20.63
C TYR A 11 -17.48 -22.65 -22.07
N ASP A 12 -17.63 -23.96 -22.29
CA ASP A 12 -17.88 -24.54 -23.60
C ASP A 12 -19.40 -24.61 -23.93
N GLU A 13 -20.25 -24.90 -22.95
CA GLU A 13 -21.70 -25.07 -23.16
C GLU A 13 -22.50 -23.76 -23.01
N PHE A 14 -22.01 -22.80 -22.22
CA PHE A 14 -22.75 -21.57 -21.89
C PHE A 14 -22.04 -20.31 -22.40
N ASP A 15 -22.83 -19.33 -22.86
CA ASP A 15 -22.31 -18.03 -23.29
C ASP A 15 -21.98 -17.12 -22.08
N ALA A 16 -20.91 -17.49 -21.38
CA ALA A 16 -20.41 -16.76 -20.21
C ALA A 16 -19.93 -15.34 -20.55
N LYS A 17 -19.56 -15.08 -21.81
CA LYS A 17 -19.16 -13.74 -22.26
C LYS A 17 -20.35 -12.78 -22.23
N THR A 18 -21.48 -13.18 -22.82
CA THR A 18 -22.70 -12.37 -22.79
C THR A 18 -23.27 -12.28 -21.37
N LEU A 19 -23.24 -13.38 -20.61
CA LEU A 19 -23.65 -13.37 -19.20
C LEU A 19 -22.88 -12.32 -18.38
N ARG A 20 -21.55 -12.29 -18.48
CA ARG A 20 -20.71 -11.31 -17.79
C ARG A 20 -20.99 -9.88 -18.26
N ALA A 21 -21.21 -9.66 -19.56
CA ALA A 21 -21.58 -8.33 -20.06
C ALA A 21 -22.90 -7.82 -19.47
N TYR A 22 -23.88 -8.71 -19.24
CA TYR A 22 -25.09 -8.36 -18.50
C TYR A 22 -24.81 -8.08 -17.02
N GLN A 23 -23.99 -8.93 -16.37
CA GLN A 23 -23.57 -8.72 -14.97
C GLN A 23 -22.93 -7.35 -14.79
N ASP A 24 -21.89 -7.04 -15.57
CA ASP A 24 -21.18 -5.75 -15.53
C ASP A 24 -22.12 -4.57 -15.76
N PHE A 25 -23.09 -4.71 -16.68
CA PHE A 25 -24.08 -3.66 -16.93
C PHE A 25 -25.02 -3.45 -15.75
N VAL A 26 -25.51 -4.53 -15.13
CA VAL A 26 -26.44 -4.45 -13.98
C VAL A 26 -25.73 -3.85 -12.77
N ASP A 27 -24.50 -4.28 -12.50
CA ASP A 27 -23.69 -3.87 -11.35
C ASP A 27 -23.25 -2.41 -11.44
N LEU A 28 -22.80 -1.99 -12.63
CA LEU A 28 -22.27 -0.64 -12.85
C LEU A 28 -23.35 0.37 -13.23
N PHE A 29 -24.62 -0.03 -13.21
CA PHE A 29 -25.72 0.83 -13.60
C PHE A 29 -25.88 2.00 -12.62
N PRO A 30 -25.71 3.25 -13.05
CA PRO A 30 -25.79 4.39 -12.15
C PRO A 30 -27.25 4.64 -11.71
N PRO A 31 -27.46 5.21 -10.50
CA PRO A 31 -28.78 5.67 -10.09
C PRO A 31 -29.24 6.80 -11.02
N VAL A 32 -30.29 6.54 -11.82
CA VAL A 32 -30.85 7.50 -12.77
C VAL A 32 -32.38 7.54 -12.69
N ASP A 33 -32.97 8.73 -12.78
CA ASP A 33 -34.42 8.94 -12.78
C ASP A 33 -35.08 8.70 -14.16
N SER A 34 -34.30 8.28 -15.15
CA SER A 34 -34.77 8.03 -16.50
C SER A 34 -35.54 6.71 -16.57
N ARG A 35 -36.85 6.78 -16.79
CA ARG A 35 -37.71 5.59 -16.95
C ARG A 35 -37.20 4.63 -18.02
N VAL A 36 -36.74 5.16 -19.16
CA VAL A 36 -36.21 4.33 -20.26
C VAL A 36 -34.95 3.60 -19.83
N ALA A 37 -34.07 4.27 -19.07
CA ALA A 37 -32.86 3.64 -18.55
C ALA A 37 -33.20 2.54 -17.53
N LEU A 38 -34.19 2.78 -16.67
CA LEU A 38 -34.68 1.78 -15.70
C LEU A 38 -35.33 0.57 -16.41
N GLU A 39 -36.12 0.78 -17.46
CA GLU A 39 -36.69 -0.30 -18.27
C GLU A 39 -35.60 -1.16 -18.94
N HIS A 40 -34.55 -0.52 -19.46
CA HIS A 40 -33.39 -1.24 -20.01
C HIS A 40 -32.63 -2.03 -18.93
N TRP A 41 -32.45 -1.47 -17.74
CA TRP A 41 -31.84 -2.17 -16.62
C TRP A 41 -32.66 -3.36 -16.14
N GLN A 42 -33.98 -3.21 -16.02
CA GLN A 42 -34.89 -4.31 -15.66
C GLN A 42 -34.81 -5.44 -16.69
N SER A 43 -34.85 -5.11 -17.98
CA SER A 43 -34.73 -6.10 -19.05
C SER A 43 -33.39 -6.84 -19.00
N ALA A 44 -32.29 -6.11 -18.74
CA ALA A 44 -30.97 -6.70 -18.60
C ALA A 44 -30.86 -7.61 -17.36
N SER A 45 -31.48 -7.24 -16.24
CA SER A 45 -31.54 -8.06 -15.02
C SER A 45 -32.34 -9.34 -15.23
N GLU A 46 -33.47 -9.29 -15.93
CA GLU A 46 -34.28 -10.49 -16.25
C GLU A 46 -33.50 -11.46 -17.15
N GLU A 47 -32.82 -10.95 -18.17
CA GLU A 47 -31.95 -11.75 -19.06
C GLU A 47 -30.75 -12.35 -18.31
N LEU A 48 -30.14 -11.59 -17.40
CA LEU A 48 -29.06 -12.05 -16.53
C LEU A 48 -29.53 -13.23 -15.66
N ASP A 49 -30.68 -13.08 -15.00
CA ASP A 49 -31.24 -14.09 -14.12
C ASP A 49 -31.60 -15.37 -14.87
N GLN A 50 -32.24 -15.25 -16.04
CA GLN A 50 -32.58 -16.41 -16.87
C GLN A 50 -31.33 -17.20 -17.26
N ARG A 51 -30.25 -16.53 -17.66
CA ARG A 51 -28.99 -17.19 -18.05
C ARG A 51 -28.29 -17.84 -16.85
N LYS A 52 -28.34 -17.20 -15.67
CA LYS A 52 -27.85 -17.83 -14.43
C LYS A 52 -28.66 -19.07 -14.08
N ASP A 53 -29.97 -19.06 -14.25
CA ASP A 53 -30.85 -20.20 -13.98
C ASP A 53 -30.57 -21.41 -14.87
N GLU A 54 -30.24 -21.19 -16.14
CA GLU A 54 -29.80 -22.25 -17.05
C GLU A 54 -28.54 -22.95 -16.55
N ILE A 55 -27.55 -22.18 -16.05
CA ILE A 55 -26.34 -22.73 -15.44
C ILE A 55 -26.68 -23.44 -14.12
N ARG A 56 -27.50 -22.81 -13.26
CA ARG A 56 -27.89 -23.40 -11.98
C ARG A 56 -28.53 -24.77 -12.13
N ALA A 57 -29.35 -24.95 -13.16
CA ALA A 57 -30.01 -26.23 -13.45
C ALA A 57 -29.06 -27.30 -14.00
N ALA A 58 -27.91 -26.92 -14.56
CA ALA A 58 -27.00 -27.82 -15.25
C ALA A 58 -25.87 -28.41 -14.39
N PHE A 59 -25.63 -27.86 -13.19
CA PHE A 59 -24.56 -28.25 -12.29
C PHE A 59 -25.07 -28.50 -10.86
N ASP A 60 -24.49 -29.49 -10.16
CA ASP A 60 -24.83 -29.79 -8.76
C ASP A 60 -24.55 -28.60 -7.83
N ALA A 61 -23.44 -27.89 -8.06
CA ALA A 61 -23.11 -26.61 -7.40
C ALA A 61 -23.47 -25.41 -8.29
N GLY A 62 -24.71 -25.44 -8.80
CA GLY A 62 -25.21 -24.51 -9.80
C GLY A 62 -25.02 -23.03 -9.49
N GLU A 63 -25.30 -22.62 -8.25
CA GLU A 63 -25.13 -21.22 -7.83
C GLU A 63 -23.68 -20.77 -8.00
N THR A 64 -22.73 -21.55 -7.48
CA THR A 64 -21.29 -21.24 -7.56
C THR A 64 -20.83 -21.07 -9.01
N TYR A 65 -21.21 -21.97 -9.91
CA TYR A 65 -20.80 -21.89 -11.31
C TYR A 65 -21.49 -20.76 -12.07
N ALA A 66 -22.75 -20.46 -11.75
CA ALA A 66 -23.44 -19.29 -12.32
C ALA A 66 -22.76 -17.99 -11.88
N THR A 67 -22.39 -17.88 -10.60
CA THR A 67 -21.64 -16.74 -10.07
C THR A 67 -20.25 -16.61 -10.70
N ILE A 68 -19.50 -17.71 -10.83
CA ILE A 68 -18.18 -17.72 -11.50
C ILE A 68 -18.31 -17.27 -12.96
N ALA A 69 -19.23 -17.84 -13.74
CA ALA A 69 -19.41 -17.47 -15.14
C ALA A 69 -19.83 -16.00 -15.32
N ALA A 70 -20.59 -15.45 -14.37
CA ALA A 70 -21.02 -14.06 -14.40
C ALA A 70 -19.89 -13.07 -14.09
N HIS A 71 -18.85 -13.47 -13.32
CA HIS A 71 -17.80 -12.55 -12.87
C HIS A 71 -16.43 -12.80 -13.46
N ALA A 72 -16.10 -14.03 -13.85
CA ALA A 72 -14.76 -14.39 -14.30
C ALA A 72 -14.76 -14.87 -15.76
N THR A 73 -13.68 -14.56 -16.46
CA THR A 73 -13.38 -15.18 -17.75
C THR A 73 -13.00 -16.64 -17.56
N ARG A 74 -12.93 -17.37 -18.69
CA ARG A 74 -12.43 -18.73 -18.71
C ARG A 74 -11.03 -18.80 -18.09
N ASP A 75 -10.11 -17.98 -18.58
CA ASP A 75 -8.72 -18.01 -18.16
C ASP A 75 -8.58 -17.65 -16.68
N GLN A 76 -9.27 -16.60 -16.22
CA GLN A 76 -9.33 -16.24 -14.79
C GLN A 76 -9.84 -17.39 -13.91
N SER A 77 -10.86 -18.13 -14.36
CA SER A 77 -11.39 -19.26 -13.59
C SER A 77 -10.45 -20.47 -13.53
N PHE A 78 -9.69 -20.72 -14.60
CA PHE A 78 -8.66 -21.77 -14.58
C PHE A 78 -7.47 -21.36 -13.71
N THR A 79 -6.99 -20.12 -13.82
CA THR A 79 -5.97 -19.58 -12.91
C THR A 79 -6.43 -19.67 -11.44
N ALA A 80 -7.67 -19.30 -11.15
CA ALA A 80 -8.25 -19.42 -9.82
C ALA A 80 -8.27 -20.87 -9.30
N LEU A 81 -8.59 -21.84 -10.17
CA LEU A 81 -8.58 -23.25 -9.82
C LEU A 81 -7.15 -23.78 -9.61
N ASP A 82 -6.19 -23.33 -10.41
CA ASP A 82 -4.77 -23.66 -10.27
C ASP A 82 -4.22 -23.15 -8.94
N LEU A 83 -4.49 -21.87 -8.60
CA LEU A 83 -4.13 -21.27 -7.31
C LEU A 83 -4.75 -22.01 -6.13
N TYR A 84 -6.06 -22.26 -6.18
CA TYR A 84 -6.72 -23.05 -5.13
C TYR A 84 -6.13 -24.47 -5.03
N SER A 85 -5.77 -25.09 -6.14
CA SER A 85 -5.15 -26.43 -6.13
C SER A 85 -3.74 -26.41 -5.55
N LYS A 86 -2.99 -25.32 -5.75
CA LYS A 86 -1.64 -25.09 -5.21
C LYS A 86 -1.67 -24.88 -3.70
N TYR A 87 -2.56 -24.02 -3.22
CA TYR A 87 -2.57 -23.58 -1.81
C TYR A 87 -3.61 -24.30 -0.93
N GLY A 88 -4.62 -24.93 -1.51
CA GLY A 88 -5.67 -25.65 -0.78
C GLY A 88 -6.65 -24.76 0.01
N ARG A 89 -6.53 -23.44 -0.10
CA ARG A 89 -7.35 -22.45 0.62
C ARG A 89 -7.69 -21.26 -0.27
N GLY A 90 -8.72 -20.51 0.10
CA GLY A 90 -9.09 -19.24 -0.53
C GLY A 90 -8.42 -18.05 0.17
N VAL A 91 -8.45 -16.89 -0.49
CA VAL A 91 -8.04 -15.60 0.08
C VAL A 91 -9.06 -15.14 1.12
N ASN A 92 -8.59 -14.73 2.30
CA ASN A 92 -9.43 -14.28 3.41
C ASN A 92 -9.17 -12.84 3.87
N ALA A 93 -8.26 -12.10 3.21
CA ALA A 93 -8.14 -10.65 3.32
C ALA A 93 -7.51 -10.05 2.05
N LEU A 94 -7.79 -8.79 1.76
CA LEU A 94 -7.14 -8.03 0.69
C LEU A 94 -6.16 -7.02 1.30
N VAL A 95 -4.94 -6.94 0.76
CA VAL A 95 -3.93 -5.95 1.11
C VAL A 95 -3.58 -5.18 -0.16
N LEU A 96 -4.01 -3.93 -0.25
CA LEU A 96 -4.05 -3.18 -1.49
C LEU A 96 -3.28 -1.87 -1.34
N ASP A 97 -2.25 -1.69 -2.15
CA ASP A 97 -1.74 -0.36 -2.45
C ASP A 97 -2.72 0.40 -3.37
N VAL A 98 -2.61 1.73 -3.41
CA VAL A 98 -3.55 2.58 -4.15
C VAL A 98 -2.90 3.15 -5.41
N ASP A 99 -1.85 3.96 -5.24
CA ASP A 99 -1.24 4.74 -6.31
C ASP A 99 -0.40 3.84 -7.21
N GLU A 100 -0.52 4.03 -8.53
CA GLU A 100 0.07 3.13 -9.54
C GLU A 100 -0.34 1.64 -9.42
N THR A 101 -1.20 1.27 -8.45
CA THR A 101 -1.68 -0.10 -8.23
C THR A 101 -3.15 -0.28 -8.58
N LEU A 102 -4.07 0.37 -7.84
CA LEU A 102 -5.51 0.36 -8.10
C LEU A 102 -5.92 1.49 -9.07
N ARG A 103 -5.14 2.56 -9.09
CA ARG A 103 -5.25 3.70 -10.02
C ARG A 103 -3.88 4.00 -10.61
N SER A 104 -3.82 4.71 -11.72
CA SER A 104 -2.57 5.18 -12.31
C SER A 104 -2.77 6.54 -12.97
N ALA A 105 -1.73 7.37 -12.99
CA ALA A 105 -1.77 8.63 -13.71
C ALA A 105 -1.92 8.41 -15.23
N GLY A 106 -1.26 7.38 -15.77
CA GLY A 106 -1.23 7.09 -17.21
C GLY A 106 -2.47 6.38 -17.75
N GLY A 107 -3.08 5.49 -16.95
CA GLY A 107 -4.15 4.60 -17.41
C GLY A 107 -5.55 4.97 -16.92
N THR A 108 -5.67 5.64 -15.77
CA THR A 108 -6.98 5.88 -15.13
C THR A 108 -7.19 7.32 -14.66
N ASP A 109 -6.34 8.25 -15.10
CA ASP A 109 -6.40 9.68 -14.73
C ASP A 109 -6.46 9.89 -13.20
N ASN A 110 -5.71 9.06 -12.46
CA ASN A 110 -5.67 9.03 -10.99
C ASN A 110 -7.02 8.71 -10.30
N GLU A 111 -7.93 8.04 -10.99
CA GLU A 111 -9.16 7.47 -10.40
C GLU A 111 -9.10 5.94 -10.35
N ILE A 112 -9.71 5.32 -9.33
CA ILE A 112 -9.91 3.86 -9.37
C ILE A 112 -11.06 3.58 -10.35
N PRO A 113 -10.88 2.65 -11.31
CA PRO A 113 -11.95 2.25 -12.21
C PRO A 113 -13.21 1.80 -11.45
N ARG A 114 -14.39 2.20 -11.94
CA ARG A 114 -15.68 1.84 -11.31
C ARG A 114 -15.88 0.35 -11.13
N GLU A 115 -15.41 -0.45 -12.08
CA GLU A 115 -15.43 -1.90 -12.01
C GLU A 115 -14.62 -2.43 -10.80
N THR A 116 -13.42 -1.91 -10.58
CA THR A 116 -12.59 -2.25 -9.43
C THR A 116 -13.27 -1.84 -8.12
N LEU A 117 -13.84 -0.64 -8.05
CA LEU A 117 -14.59 -0.18 -6.86
C LEU A 117 -15.78 -1.09 -6.57
N HIS A 118 -16.55 -1.46 -7.59
CA HIS A 118 -17.67 -2.38 -7.46
C HIS A 118 -17.22 -3.74 -6.91
N LEU A 119 -16.15 -4.32 -7.45
CA LEU A 119 -15.60 -5.58 -6.94
C LEU A 119 -15.14 -5.49 -5.48
N LEU A 120 -14.51 -4.38 -5.08
CA LEU A 120 -14.11 -4.16 -3.69
C LEU A 120 -15.32 -4.05 -2.75
N THR A 121 -16.39 -3.37 -3.20
CA THR A 121 -17.67 -3.35 -2.49
C THR A 121 -18.25 -4.75 -2.35
N ASP A 122 -18.29 -5.54 -3.43
CA ASP A 122 -18.79 -6.92 -3.39
C ASP A 122 -17.97 -7.78 -2.41
N PHE A 123 -16.64 -7.67 -2.43
CA PHE A 123 -15.78 -8.37 -1.48
C PHE A 123 -16.13 -7.98 -0.03
N HIS A 124 -16.24 -6.69 0.23
CA HIS A 124 -16.59 -6.16 1.55
C HIS A 124 -17.95 -6.66 2.04
N GLU A 125 -18.99 -6.60 1.19
CA GLU A 125 -20.33 -7.09 1.50
C GLU A 125 -20.38 -8.60 1.76
N ASN A 126 -19.49 -9.36 1.14
CA ASN A 126 -19.29 -10.79 1.41
C ASN A 126 -18.41 -11.05 2.67
N GLY A 127 -18.08 -10.01 3.44
CA GLY A 127 -17.33 -10.09 4.69
C GLY A 127 -15.81 -10.13 4.53
N MET A 128 -15.28 -9.89 3.33
CA MET A 128 -13.83 -9.85 3.09
C MET A 128 -13.21 -8.61 3.74
N PRO A 129 -12.27 -8.76 4.68
CA PRO A 129 -11.53 -7.63 5.22
C PRO A 129 -10.63 -7.00 4.16
N ILE A 130 -10.56 -5.67 4.15
CA ILE A 130 -9.74 -4.90 3.21
C ILE A 130 -8.75 -4.04 3.99
N VAL A 131 -7.46 -4.20 3.70
CA VAL A 131 -6.37 -3.38 4.22
C VAL A 131 -5.85 -2.52 3.08
N VAL A 132 -6.06 -1.21 3.16
CA VAL A 132 -5.44 -0.24 2.24
C VAL A 132 -4.08 0.14 2.81
N CYS A 133 -3.01 -0.03 2.06
CA CYS A 133 -1.64 0.24 2.52
C CYS A 133 -0.96 1.28 1.66
N THR A 134 -0.58 2.43 2.23
CA THR A 134 -0.03 3.55 1.45
C THR A 134 1.05 4.32 2.21
N GLY A 135 1.90 5.02 1.46
CA GLY A 135 2.83 6.02 1.99
C GLY A 135 2.17 7.36 2.35
N GLN A 136 0.90 7.56 1.99
CA GLN A 136 0.18 8.82 2.26
C GLN A 136 -0.22 8.98 3.73
N THR A 137 -0.49 10.22 4.14
CA THR A 137 -1.06 10.56 5.45
C THR A 137 -2.47 10.01 5.60
N LEU A 138 -2.87 9.74 6.85
CA LEU A 138 -4.19 9.19 7.17
C LEU A 138 -5.34 10.03 6.58
N GLU A 139 -5.29 11.35 6.72
CA GLU A 139 -6.38 12.23 6.25
C GLU A 139 -6.55 12.18 4.72
N ASN A 140 -5.45 12.07 3.97
CA ASN A 140 -5.50 11.98 2.51
C ASN A 140 -6.12 10.65 2.07
N VAL A 141 -5.61 9.53 2.56
CA VAL A 141 -6.11 8.20 2.18
C VAL A 141 -7.54 7.95 2.70
N LYS A 142 -7.90 8.48 3.87
CA LYS A 142 -9.27 8.40 4.39
C LYS A 142 -10.23 9.20 3.52
N GLY A 143 -9.86 10.42 3.12
CA GLY A 143 -10.66 11.22 2.20
C GLY A 143 -10.89 10.51 0.88
N PHE A 144 -9.84 9.92 0.32
CA PHE A 144 -9.89 9.10 -0.87
C PHE A 144 -10.78 7.85 -0.70
N ALA A 145 -10.58 7.08 0.36
CA ALA A 145 -11.35 5.86 0.61
C ALA A 145 -12.86 6.15 0.76
N ILE A 146 -13.21 7.26 1.44
CA ILE A 146 -14.62 7.69 1.56
C ILE A 146 -15.18 8.11 0.19
N GLN A 147 -14.40 8.77 -0.66
CA GLN A 147 -14.84 9.17 -2.00
C GLN A 147 -14.99 7.98 -2.95
N GLY A 148 -14.08 7.00 -2.88
CA GLY A 148 -14.06 5.83 -3.75
C GLY A 148 -15.01 4.72 -3.30
N LEU A 149 -14.86 4.25 -2.05
CA LEU A 149 -15.61 3.10 -1.50
C LEU A 149 -16.86 3.51 -0.72
N GLY A 150 -17.03 4.80 -0.43
CA GLY A 150 -18.16 5.29 0.34
C GLY A 150 -17.94 5.22 1.85
N ASN A 151 -18.66 6.08 2.56
CA ASN A 151 -18.50 6.26 4.01
C ASN A 151 -18.86 5.02 4.83
N GLU A 152 -19.85 4.24 4.37
CA GLU A 152 -20.32 3.04 5.07
C GLU A 152 -19.26 1.93 5.09
N ILE A 153 -18.60 1.68 3.95
CA ILE A 153 -17.52 0.69 3.85
C ILE A 153 -16.34 1.08 4.74
N VAL A 154 -15.92 2.35 4.68
CA VAL A 154 -14.79 2.84 5.49
C VAL A 154 -15.07 2.70 6.99
N HIS A 155 -16.31 2.92 7.44
CA HIS A 155 -16.68 2.85 8.87
C HIS A 155 -17.27 1.50 9.29
N SER A 156 -17.09 0.46 8.47
CA SER A 156 -17.75 -0.83 8.65
C SER A 156 -17.18 -1.72 9.76
N GLY A 157 -15.97 -1.45 10.26
CA GLY A 157 -15.23 -2.42 11.08
C GLY A 157 -14.42 -3.43 10.29
N ASN A 158 -14.58 -3.50 8.97
CA ASN A 158 -13.92 -4.50 8.12
C ASN A 158 -12.97 -3.89 7.08
N LEU A 159 -12.69 -2.59 7.20
CA LEU A 159 -11.69 -1.89 6.42
C LEU A 159 -10.66 -1.29 7.36
N SER A 160 -9.38 -1.51 7.05
CA SER A 160 -8.25 -0.94 7.76
C SER A 160 -7.37 -0.14 6.81
N ILE A 161 -6.78 0.94 7.30
CA ILE A 161 -5.88 1.81 6.57
C ILE A 161 -4.53 1.83 7.28
N VAL A 162 -3.51 1.34 6.59
CA VAL A 162 -2.10 1.51 6.96
C VAL A 162 -1.58 2.77 6.27
N TYR A 163 -1.24 3.78 7.05
CA TYR A 163 -0.81 5.09 6.56
C TYR A 163 0.66 5.36 6.87
N GLU A 164 1.25 6.32 6.15
CA GLU A 164 2.65 6.73 6.31
C GLU A 164 3.60 5.52 6.33
N ALA A 165 3.41 4.65 5.35
CA ALA A 165 4.20 3.43 5.14
C ALA A 165 4.29 2.50 6.37
N GLY A 166 3.26 2.47 7.22
CA GLY A 166 3.23 1.60 8.41
C GLY A 166 3.54 2.29 9.72
N THR A 167 3.48 3.63 9.75
CA THR A 167 3.59 4.41 11.00
C THR A 167 2.39 4.21 11.92
N GLY A 168 1.22 3.95 11.35
CA GLY A 168 0.01 3.67 12.10
C GLY A 168 -1.04 2.94 11.30
N VAL A 169 -2.04 2.46 12.03
CA VAL A 169 -3.19 1.74 11.51
C VAL A 169 -4.46 2.43 11.96
N PHE A 170 -5.38 2.63 11.02
CA PHE A 170 -6.71 3.16 11.29
C PHE A 170 -7.77 2.16 10.84
N THR A 171 -8.47 1.55 11.81
CA THR A 171 -9.52 0.56 11.58
C THR A 171 -10.81 1.04 12.28
N PRO A 172 -11.64 1.85 11.62
CA PRO A 172 -12.90 2.35 12.18
C PRO A 172 -13.77 1.25 12.79
N GLY A 173 -14.40 1.52 13.95
CA GLY A 173 -15.35 0.60 14.58
C GLY A 173 -14.75 -0.32 15.65
N HIS A 174 -13.45 -0.22 15.90
CA HIS A 174 -12.71 -1.08 16.85
C HIS A 174 -12.44 -0.43 18.22
N GLY A 175 -13.27 0.53 18.63
CA GLY A 175 -13.16 1.15 19.95
C GLY A 175 -11.80 1.84 20.15
N ALA A 176 -11.08 1.47 21.21
CA ALA A 176 -9.75 2.03 21.50
C ALA A 176 -8.70 1.67 20.43
N GLU A 177 -8.86 0.54 19.75
CA GLU A 177 -7.98 0.07 18.68
C GLU A 177 -8.31 0.71 17.32
N THR A 178 -9.28 1.64 17.26
CA THR A 178 -9.65 2.33 16.01
C THR A 178 -8.46 3.02 15.37
N LYS A 179 -7.56 3.58 16.19
CA LYS A 179 -6.34 4.21 15.73
C LYS A 179 -5.19 3.67 16.56
N ARG A 180 -4.38 2.81 15.96
CA ARG A 180 -3.18 2.23 16.58
C ARG A 180 -1.95 2.93 16.04
N LEU A 181 -1.22 3.55 16.95
CA LEU A 181 0.00 4.31 16.67
C LEU A 181 1.18 3.35 16.78
N LEU A 182 1.61 2.75 15.68
CA LEU A 182 2.64 1.69 15.71
C LEU A 182 4.00 2.23 16.18
N TYR A 183 4.25 3.52 15.96
CA TYR A 183 5.42 4.18 16.51
C TYR A 183 5.48 4.22 18.04
N GLU A 184 4.37 4.00 18.77
CA GLU A 184 4.38 3.91 20.24
C GLU A 184 5.06 2.63 20.74
N GLU A 185 5.19 1.62 19.88
CA GLU A 185 5.86 0.34 20.18
C GLU A 185 7.38 0.41 19.95
N LEU A 186 7.88 1.50 19.37
CA LEU A 186 9.32 1.73 19.22
C LEU A 186 10.01 2.00 20.56
N ASP A 187 11.30 1.69 20.62
CA ASP A 187 12.13 1.97 21.79
C ASP A 187 12.10 3.45 22.17
N ASP A 188 12.10 3.71 23.49
CA ASP A 188 12.06 5.05 24.09
C ASP A 188 13.14 5.99 23.51
N GLU A 189 14.31 5.43 23.19
CA GLU A 189 15.42 6.15 22.57
C GLU A 189 15.05 6.73 21.20
N ILE A 190 14.53 5.88 20.30
CA ILE A 190 14.12 6.30 18.95
C ILE A 190 12.99 7.32 19.03
N ARG A 191 11.98 7.06 19.87
CA ARG A 191 10.86 8.02 20.05
C ARG A 191 11.36 9.38 20.54
N THR A 192 12.31 9.40 21.47
CA THR A 192 12.91 10.64 21.99
C THR A 192 13.69 11.40 20.91
N ILE A 193 14.42 10.69 20.03
CA ILE A 193 15.12 11.31 18.90
C ILE A 193 14.12 12.00 17.97
N PHE A 194 13.06 11.31 17.55
CA PHE A 194 12.04 11.88 16.66
C PHE A 194 11.31 13.07 17.28
N ASP A 195 10.91 12.97 18.55
CA ASP A 195 10.29 14.08 19.29
C ASP A 195 11.22 15.30 19.36
N THR A 196 12.51 15.07 19.60
CA THR A 196 13.50 16.14 19.68
C THR A 196 13.71 16.80 18.32
N VAL A 197 13.95 16.01 17.26
CA VAL A 197 14.08 16.50 15.88
C VAL A 197 12.84 17.31 15.50
N ARG A 198 11.64 16.78 15.69
CA ARG A 198 10.36 17.44 15.37
C ARG A 198 10.17 18.76 16.12
N SER A 199 10.59 18.84 17.38
CA SER A 199 10.51 20.09 18.16
C SER A 199 11.47 21.18 17.66
N GLN A 200 12.60 20.77 17.06
CA GLN A 200 13.68 21.66 16.65
C GLN A 200 13.66 21.99 15.16
N VAL A 201 13.08 21.13 14.32
CA VAL A 201 13.22 21.18 12.85
C VAL A 201 12.89 22.55 12.26
N LEU A 202 11.83 23.24 12.70
CA LEU A 202 11.54 24.62 12.24
C LEU A 202 12.09 25.71 13.16
N SER A 203 12.18 25.44 14.47
CA SER A 203 12.58 26.45 15.46
C SER A 203 14.08 26.77 15.41
N ALA A 204 14.89 25.76 15.08
CA ALA A 204 16.33 25.85 14.91
C ALA A 204 16.76 26.04 13.44
N ALA A 205 15.85 25.94 12.47
CA ALA A 205 16.18 26.08 11.05
C ALA A 205 16.70 27.49 10.72
N PRO A 206 17.65 27.62 9.78
CA PRO A 206 18.01 28.89 9.16
C PRO A 206 16.79 29.67 8.66
N ASP A 207 16.90 31.01 8.66
CA ASP A 207 15.80 31.91 8.29
C ASP A 207 15.22 31.64 6.90
N GLU A 208 16.07 31.23 5.96
CA GLU A 208 15.67 30.89 4.60
C GLU A 208 14.82 29.62 4.57
N LEU A 209 15.33 28.50 5.08
CA LEU A 209 14.59 27.24 5.19
C LEU A 209 13.27 27.43 5.93
N ARG A 210 13.27 28.18 7.04
CA ARG A 210 12.04 28.43 7.84
C ARG A 210 10.94 29.15 7.06
N ARG A 211 11.29 29.98 6.08
CA ARG A 211 10.32 30.73 5.25
C ARG A 211 9.96 29.99 3.96
N CYS A 212 10.89 29.19 3.46
CA CYS A 212 10.81 28.51 2.18
C CYS A 212 10.39 27.04 2.28
N THR A 213 10.20 26.52 3.48
CA THR A 213 9.69 25.16 3.71
C THR A 213 8.48 25.14 4.64
N HIS A 214 7.79 24.01 4.68
CA HIS A 214 6.81 23.64 5.69
C HIS A 214 6.99 22.17 6.07
N LEU A 215 6.43 21.77 7.21
CA LEU A 215 6.38 20.35 7.58
C LEU A 215 5.14 19.70 6.98
N GLN A 216 5.31 18.54 6.37
CA GLN A 216 4.18 17.68 6.05
C GLN A 216 3.48 17.24 7.34
N GLY A 217 2.15 17.13 7.32
CA GLY A 217 1.33 16.76 8.47
C GLY A 217 1.42 15.29 8.87
N ASN A 218 2.63 14.73 8.88
CA ASN A 218 2.90 13.35 9.25
C ASN A 218 2.78 13.15 10.76
N GLU A 219 2.32 11.98 11.20
CA GLU A 219 2.16 11.68 12.62
C GLU A 219 3.49 11.43 13.32
N PHE A 220 4.42 10.74 12.66
CA PHE A 220 5.73 10.40 13.24
C PHE A 220 6.91 10.92 12.42
N ASN A 221 6.97 10.59 11.13
CA ASN A 221 8.06 11.02 10.24
C ASN A 221 8.19 12.54 10.20
N VAL A 222 9.42 13.04 10.05
CA VAL A 222 9.69 14.48 9.95
C VAL A 222 10.07 14.81 8.52
N THR A 223 9.16 15.43 7.79
CA THR A 223 9.31 15.70 6.35
C THR A 223 9.23 17.19 6.09
N MET A 224 10.30 17.75 5.54
CA MET A 224 10.35 19.14 5.08
C MET A 224 10.03 19.18 3.59
N LYS A 225 9.05 20.00 3.21
CA LYS A 225 8.63 20.24 1.82
C LYS A 225 8.87 21.70 1.42
N PRO A 226 9.20 21.99 0.15
CA PRO A 226 9.42 23.34 -0.31
C PRO A 226 8.08 24.09 -0.45
N ASN A 227 8.09 25.40 -0.23
CA ASN A 227 6.98 26.31 -0.53
C ASN A 227 7.03 26.77 -2.00
N PHE A 228 7.42 25.86 -2.89
CA PHE A 228 7.59 26.07 -4.33
C PHE A 228 6.96 24.90 -5.08
N GLU A 229 6.72 25.07 -6.38
CA GLU A 229 6.25 23.98 -7.24
C GLU A 229 7.27 22.84 -7.25
N THR A 230 6.80 21.62 -6.98
CA THR A 230 7.63 20.41 -6.94
C THR A 230 8.43 20.27 -8.24
N GLY A 231 9.72 19.99 -8.12
CA GLY A 231 10.64 19.86 -9.27
C GLY A 231 11.08 21.17 -9.92
N SER A 232 10.61 22.34 -9.45
CA SER A 232 11.17 23.63 -9.88
C SER A 232 12.62 23.77 -9.37
N SER A 233 13.48 24.50 -10.11
CA SER A 233 14.88 24.70 -9.69
C SER A 233 15.01 25.27 -8.28
N ARG A 234 14.06 26.12 -7.88
CA ARG A 234 14.04 26.68 -6.53
C ARG A 234 13.60 25.67 -5.46
N ALA A 235 12.73 24.73 -5.80
CA ALA A 235 12.36 23.63 -4.91
C ALA A 235 13.56 22.71 -4.67
N VAL A 236 14.33 22.40 -5.73
CA VAL A 236 15.56 21.61 -5.63
C VAL A 236 16.56 22.27 -4.69
N GLU A 237 16.95 23.53 -4.95
CA GLU A 237 17.89 24.27 -4.09
C GLU A 237 17.50 24.24 -2.60
N ILE A 238 16.21 24.48 -2.30
CA ILE A 238 15.72 24.53 -0.92
C ILE A 238 15.69 23.14 -0.26
N ILE A 239 15.39 22.08 -1.01
CA ILE A 239 15.37 20.72 -0.47
C ILE A 239 16.78 20.17 -0.28
N ASP A 240 17.74 20.56 -1.12
CA ASP A 240 19.15 20.24 -0.92
C ASP A 240 19.67 20.84 0.40
N ASP A 241 19.41 22.13 0.63
CA ASP A 241 19.73 22.81 1.89
C ASP A 241 19.01 22.16 3.08
N ALA A 242 17.74 21.76 2.90
CA ALA A 242 16.96 21.11 3.95
C ALA A 242 17.51 19.72 4.30
N LEU A 243 17.99 18.94 3.32
CA LEU A 243 18.61 17.64 3.55
C LEU A 243 19.87 17.78 4.43
N VAL A 244 20.77 18.69 4.07
CA VAL A 244 21.98 18.97 4.88
C VAL A 244 21.60 19.34 6.31
N TYR A 245 20.64 20.25 6.46
CA TYR A 245 20.16 20.69 7.76
C TYR A 245 19.54 19.55 8.59
N LEU A 246 18.75 18.68 7.96
CA LEU A 246 18.14 17.53 8.63
C LEU A 246 19.19 16.53 9.10
N LEU A 247 20.20 16.22 8.28
CA LEU A 247 21.34 15.38 8.67
C LEU A 247 22.07 15.99 9.89
N ASP A 248 22.31 17.29 9.87
CA ASP A 248 22.97 17.99 10.98
C ASP A 248 22.16 17.99 12.26
N LEU A 249 20.85 18.16 12.14
CA LEU A 249 19.94 18.13 13.28
C LEU A 249 19.84 16.72 13.87
N LEU A 250 19.69 15.71 13.01
CA LEU A 250 19.63 14.31 13.41
C LEU A 250 20.91 13.89 14.12
N GLY A 251 22.07 14.16 13.51
CA GLY A 251 23.36 13.79 14.06
C GLY A 251 23.64 14.42 15.43
N ARG A 252 23.31 15.71 15.61
CA ARG A 252 23.39 16.35 16.93
C ARG A 252 22.44 15.72 17.94
N THR A 253 21.21 15.42 17.52
CA THR A 253 20.18 14.83 18.41
C THR A 253 20.60 13.45 18.91
N VAL A 254 21.12 12.59 18.04
CA VAL A 254 21.60 11.24 18.43
C VAL A 254 22.75 11.34 19.43
N VAL A 255 23.70 12.25 19.21
CA VAL A 255 24.84 12.43 20.11
C VAL A 255 24.47 13.07 21.44
N GLU A 256 23.51 14.00 21.46
CA GLU A 256 23.02 14.65 22.69
C GLU A 256 22.06 13.75 23.50
N GLY A 257 21.34 12.85 22.84
CA GLY A 257 20.39 11.91 23.46
C GLY A 257 21.03 10.72 24.18
N GLY A 258 22.25 10.34 23.81
CA GLY A 258 23.04 9.34 24.54
C GLY A 258 23.51 9.87 25.90
N GLU A 259 22.85 9.47 26.99
CA GLU A 259 23.06 10.05 28.32
C GLU A 259 24.50 9.93 28.92
N LYS A 260 25.04 11.09 29.34
CA LYS A 260 25.38 11.48 30.74
C LYS A 260 26.62 11.00 31.52
N ASP A 261 27.64 10.34 30.98
CA ASP A 261 28.85 10.04 31.82
C ASP A 261 30.21 10.60 31.39
N ASP A 262 30.29 11.37 30.29
CA ASP A 262 31.52 12.10 29.96
C ASP A 262 31.24 13.55 29.56
N ALA A 263 30.93 14.38 30.56
CA ALA A 263 30.90 15.84 30.45
C ALA A 263 32.28 16.48 30.13
N LYS A 264 33.19 15.76 29.48
CA LYS A 264 34.54 16.20 29.09
C LYS A 264 35.04 15.53 27.79
N SER A 265 34.29 15.59 26.71
CA SER A 265 34.90 15.62 25.37
C SER A 265 34.17 16.61 24.49
N GLY A 266 34.63 17.86 24.47
CA GLY A 266 34.36 18.73 23.33
C GLY A 266 34.89 18.02 22.08
N ASN A 267 34.10 18.04 21.01
CA ASN A 267 34.36 17.46 19.67
C ASN A 267 33.74 16.09 19.34
N ARG A 268 32.50 15.80 19.78
CA ARG A 268 31.66 14.83 19.06
C ARG A 268 30.94 15.59 17.94
N ASN A 269 31.39 15.43 16.70
CA ASN A 269 30.80 16.10 15.54
C ASN A 269 29.65 15.25 14.98
N GLY A 270 28.53 15.18 15.71
CA GLY A 270 27.39 14.33 15.35
C GLY A 270 26.83 14.64 13.95
N SER A 271 26.83 15.91 13.55
CA SER A 271 26.49 16.36 12.19
C SER A 271 27.34 15.66 11.13
N ASP A 272 28.65 15.70 11.31
CA ASP A 272 29.61 15.11 10.38
C ASP A 272 29.51 13.57 10.34
N TRP A 273 29.20 12.93 11.48
CA TRP A 273 28.91 11.50 11.53
C TRP A 273 27.64 11.10 10.76
N ALA A 274 26.55 11.87 10.90
CA ALA A 274 25.33 11.61 10.14
C ALA A 274 25.58 11.76 8.64
N ARG A 275 26.26 12.83 8.22
CA ARG A 275 26.64 13.04 6.82
C ARG A 275 27.51 11.89 6.29
N ALA A 276 28.54 11.47 7.04
CA ALA A 276 29.40 10.35 6.66
C ALA A 276 28.61 9.04 6.47
N TYR A 277 27.73 8.72 7.42
CA TYR A 277 26.94 7.50 7.38
C TYR A 277 25.94 7.47 6.20
N TYR A 278 25.15 8.54 6.04
CA TYR A 278 24.12 8.57 4.99
C TYR A 278 24.70 8.82 3.59
N ALA A 279 25.83 9.53 3.46
CA ALA A 279 26.55 9.64 2.19
C ALA A 279 27.16 8.31 1.74
N ASP A 280 27.61 7.45 2.66
CA ASP A 280 28.09 6.11 2.30
C ASP A 280 26.93 5.23 1.82
N SER A 281 25.79 5.32 2.51
CA SER A 281 24.59 4.50 2.27
C SER A 281 23.81 4.88 1.01
N ASP A 282 23.78 6.16 0.65
CA ASP A 282 22.96 6.67 -0.46
C ASP A 282 23.77 7.60 -1.40
N PRO A 283 24.02 7.20 -2.67
CA PRO A 283 24.72 8.02 -3.65
C PRO A 283 24.04 9.36 -4.00
N GLU A 284 22.71 9.46 -3.89
CA GLU A 284 21.98 10.71 -4.16
C GLU A 284 22.24 11.72 -3.04
N ILE A 285 22.16 11.28 -1.78
CA ILE A 285 22.53 12.09 -0.61
C ILE A 285 24.00 12.55 -0.71
N ARG A 286 24.90 11.65 -1.13
CA ARG A 286 26.31 12.01 -1.38
C ARG A 286 26.44 13.11 -2.42
N GLY A 287 25.72 12.99 -3.54
CA GLY A 287 25.72 13.99 -4.60
C GLY A 287 25.32 15.38 -4.09
N VAL A 288 24.23 15.46 -3.32
CA VAL A 288 23.77 16.72 -2.71
C VAL A 288 24.84 17.32 -1.78
N LEU A 289 25.46 16.50 -0.93
CA LEU A 289 26.51 16.97 -0.01
C LEU A 289 27.75 17.51 -0.75
N GLU A 290 28.15 16.87 -1.85
CA GLU A 290 29.24 17.33 -2.70
C GLU A 290 28.91 18.66 -3.39
N GLU A 291 27.69 18.82 -3.91
CA GLU A 291 27.25 20.04 -4.60
C GLU A 291 27.11 21.24 -3.65
N GLN A 292 26.60 21.00 -2.43
CA GLN A 292 26.49 22.03 -1.39
C GLN A 292 27.83 22.36 -0.71
N GLY A 293 28.89 21.59 -0.99
CA GLY A 293 30.20 21.76 -0.35
C GLY A 293 30.20 21.38 1.13
N GLU A 294 29.29 20.48 1.52
CA GLU A 294 29.02 20.04 2.89
C GLU A 294 29.44 18.58 3.10
N THR A 295 30.34 18.07 2.24
CA THR A 295 30.94 16.73 2.34
C THR A 295 31.55 16.50 3.72
N PRO A 296 31.34 15.32 4.33
CA PRO A 296 31.87 15.03 5.65
C PRO A 296 33.40 15.06 5.68
N GLU A 297 33.98 15.58 6.77
CA GLU A 297 35.42 15.54 7.04
C GLU A 297 35.86 14.12 7.44
N ASN A 298 34.96 13.37 8.06
CA ASN A 298 35.15 12.02 8.54
C ASN A 298 34.61 10.96 7.55
N ASP A 299 35.23 9.78 7.57
CA ASP A 299 34.73 8.60 6.87
C ASP A 299 33.81 7.78 7.78
N ILE A 300 32.97 6.91 7.20
CA ILE A 300 32.06 6.03 7.95
C ILE A 300 32.80 5.19 9.00
N SER A 301 34.05 4.80 8.71
CA SER A 301 34.92 4.06 9.63
C SER A 301 35.25 4.79 10.95
N SER A 302 34.96 6.08 11.03
CA SER A 302 35.17 6.91 12.22
C SER A 302 33.89 7.20 13.01
N VAL A 303 32.73 6.79 12.51
CA VAL A 303 31.46 6.86 13.24
C VAL A 303 31.47 5.77 14.32
N PRO A 304 31.24 6.10 15.60
CA PRO A 304 31.15 5.09 16.67
C PRO A 304 30.07 4.03 16.40
N GLU A 305 30.33 2.78 16.79
CA GLU A 305 29.44 1.63 16.53
C GLU A 305 28.03 1.83 17.11
N ASP A 306 27.93 2.37 18.32
CA ASP A 306 26.65 2.72 18.97
C ASP A 306 25.85 3.76 18.17
N VAL A 307 26.53 4.75 17.58
CA VAL A 307 25.90 5.76 16.72
C VAL A 307 25.46 5.16 15.39
N GLN A 308 26.27 4.26 14.81
CA GLN A 308 25.89 3.54 13.59
C GLN A 308 24.66 2.66 13.84
N GLU A 309 24.60 1.93 14.95
CA GLU A 309 23.44 1.11 15.32
C GLU A 309 22.15 1.95 15.44
N THR A 310 22.24 3.17 15.98
CA THR A 310 21.09 4.09 16.00
C THR A 310 20.72 4.57 14.59
N PHE A 311 21.70 4.94 13.74
CA PHE A 311 21.43 5.34 12.35
C PHE A 311 20.91 4.19 11.48
N ASP A 312 21.30 2.94 11.74
CA ASP A 312 20.78 1.75 11.05
C ASP A 312 19.25 1.61 11.23
N ARG A 313 18.69 2.20 12.29
CA ARG A 313 17.26 2.21 12.61
C ARG A 313 16.51 3.40 12.04
N ILE A 314 17.22 4.44 11.60
CA ILE A 314 16.66 5.71 11.12
C ILE A 314 16.91 5.83 9.61
N ASP A 315 15.86 6.07 8.85
CA ASP A 315 15.95 6.34 7.43
C ASP A 315 15.98 7.85 7.17
N VAL A 316 16.81 8.25 6.22
CA VAL A 316 16.81 9.60 5.65
C VAL A 316 16.55 9.45 4.16
N ALA A 317 15.44 10.01 3.70
CA ALA A 317 15.04 9.95 2.30
C ALA A 317 15.11 11.34 1.65
N TYR A 318 15.68 11.38 0.45
CA TYR A 318 15.78 12.56 -0.39
C TYR A 318 14.91 12.37 -1.63
N TYR A 319 14.02 13.32 -1.89
CA TYR A 319 13.20 13.39 -3.08
C TYR A 319 13.50 14.73 -3.77
N GLU A 320 14.34 14.70 -4.81
CA GLU A 320 14.83 15.89 -5.50
C GLU A 320 13.69 16.87 -5.83
N GLY A 321 13.77 18.07 -5.25
CA GLY A 321 12.78 19.13 -5.46
C GLY A 321 11.38 18.86 -4.91
N ASP A 322 11.16 17.81 -4.09
CA ASP A 322 9.88 17.55 -3.41
C ASP A 322 10.01 17.51 -1.88
N ALA A 323 10.97 16.78 -1.33
CA ALA A 323 11.06 16.58 0.11
C ALA A 323 12.41 16.07 0.60
N ALA A 324 12.73 16.39 1.85
CA ALA A 324 13.70 15.66 2.66
C ALA A 324 12.99 15.12 3.91
N GLU A 325 13.16 13.83 4.21
CA GLU A 325 12.40 13.12 5.24
C GLU A 325 13.31 12.32 6.17
N ILE A 326 12.98 12.33 7.47
CA ILE A 326 13.49 11.41 8.47
C ILE A 326 12.35 10.48 8.90
N GLY A 327 12.56 9.17 8.78
CA GLY A 327 11.61 8.10 9.14
C GLY A 327 12.28 6.96 9.91
N SER A 328 11.50 6.06 10.52
CA SER A 328 12.06 4.87 11.18
C SER A 328 12.06 3.68 10.22
N ARG A 329 13.16 2.93 10.14
CA ARG A 329 13.27 1.70 9.34
C ARG A 329 12.49 0.54 9.96
N GLU A 330 12.22 0.63 11.26
CA GLU A 330 11.42 -0.33 12.01
C GLU A 330 9.93 -0.19 11.69
N LEU A 331 9.50 0.98 11.18
CA LEU A 331 8.15 1.20 10.66
C LEU A 331 8.15 1.00 9.15
N ASN A 332 7.38 0.01 8.69
CA ASN A 332 7.27 -0.29 7.27
C ASN A 332 5.91 -0.93 6.96
N LYS A 333 5.57 -1.03 5.66
CA LYS A 333 4.28 -1.58 5.21
C LYS A 333 4.02 -2.98 5.79
N VAL A 334 5.05 -3.81 6.03
CA VAL A 334 4.87 -5.15 6.63
C VAL A 334 4.38 -5.05 8.08
N VAL A 335 5.01 -4.19 8.90
CA VAL A 335 4.58 -3.96 10.29
C VAL A 335 3.17 -3.37 10.32
N GLY A 336 2.90 -2.41 9.44
CA GLY A 336 1.58 -1.83 9.24
C GLY A 336 0.50 -2.87 8.92
N VAL A 337 0.75 -3.73 7.93
CA VAL A 337 -0.19 -4.79 7.52
C VAL A 337 -0.41 -5.79 8.65
N LYS A 338 0.64 -6.21 9.37
CA LYS A 338 0.50 -7.08 10.54
C LYS A 338 -0.38 -6.44 11.62
N GLY A 339 -0.17 -5.16 11.92
CA GLY A 339 -1.01 -4.41 12.86
C GLY A 339 -2.47 -4.32 12.40
N ALA A 340 -2.70 -4.12 11.11
CA ALA A 340 -4.04 -4.10 10.53
C ALA A 340 -4.75 -5.44 10.63
N LEU A 341 -4.06 -6.53 10.28
CA LEU A 341 -4.59 -7.89 10.37
C LEU A 341 -4.93 -8.29 11.82
N ASP A 342 -4.09 -7.91 12.78
CA ASP A 342 -4.32 -8.12 14.22
C ASP A 342 -5.58 -7.39 14.70
N VAL A 343 -5.73 -6.09 14.38
CA VAL A 343 -6.93 -5.33 14.74
C VAL A 343 -8.19 -5.89 14.07
N LEU A 344 -8.08 -6.37 12.83
CA LEU A 344 -9.18 -7.03 12.12
C LEU A 344 -9.50 -8.46 12.66
N GLY A 345 -8.67 -9.00 13.56
CA GLY A 345 -8.86 -10.33 14.15
C GLY A 345 -8.59 -11.48 13.17
N ILE A 346 -7.62 -11.31 12.26
CA ILE A 346 -7.24 -12.34 11.28
C ILE A 346 -6.01 -13.10 11.77
N ASP A 347 -6.26 -14.20 12.50
CA ASP A 347 -5.20 -15.02 13.11
C ASP A 347 -4.38 -15.85 12.11
N ASP A 348 -5.02 -16.32 11.04
CA ASP A 348 -4.42 -17.17 9.98
C ASP A 348 -4.68 -16.54 8.61
N PRO A 349 -3.93 -15.48 8.25
CA PRO A 349 -4.13 -14.76 7.02
C PRO A 349 -3.68 -15.56 5.79
N PHE A 350 -4.50 -15.52 4.75
CA PHE A 350 -4.11 -15.84 3.38
C PHE A 350 -4.55 -14.71 2.49
N THR A 351 -3.67 -13.75 2.26
CA THR A 351 -4.01 -12.45 1.68
C THR A 351 -3.71 -12.38 0.19
N LEU A 352 -4.52 -11.63 -0.56
CA LEU A 352 -4.07 -11.08 -1.84
C LEU A 352 -3.32 -9.77 -1.55
N VAL A 353 -2.04 -9.70 -1.92
CA VAL A 353 -1.24 -8.46 -1.86
C VAL A 353 -1.10 -7.87 -3.25
N MET A 354 -1.53 -6.62 -3.44
CA MET A 354 -1.40 -5.87 -4.70
C MET A 354 -0.55 -4.63 -4.48
N GLY A 355 0.47 -4.42 -5.32
CA GLY A 355 1.34 -3.24 -5.24
C GLY A 355 2.34 -3.15 -6.40
N ASP A 356 2.96 -1.99 -6.57
CA ASP A 356 3.87 -1.70 -7.68
C ASP A 356 5.31 -1.35 -7.25
N SER A 357 5.48 -0.96 -5.99
CA SER A 357 6.71 -0.35 -5.48
C SER A 357 7.59 -1.33 -4.70
N LYS A 358 8.83 -0.89 -4.40
CA LYS A 358 9.75 -1.63 -3.52
C LYS A 358 9.19 -1.82 -2.10
N SER A 359 8.37 -0.89 -1.63
CA SER A 359 7.75 -1.00 -0.30
C SER A 359 6.70 -2.11 -0.26
N ASP A 360 5.97 -2.30 -1.37
CA ASP A 360 4.99 -3.38 -1.55
C ASP A 360 5.67 -4.72 -1.75
N LEU A 361 6.79 -4.76 -2.47
CA LEU A 361 7.61 -5.96 -2.62
C LEU A 361 7.96 -6.60 -1.28
N ARG A 362 8.25 -5.79 -0.24
CA ARG A 362 8.54 -6.31 1.11
C ARG A 362 7.32 -7.02 1.72
N VAL A 363 6.11 -6.55 1.46
CA VAL A 363 4.86 -7.20 1.89
C VAL A 363 4.63 -8.48 1.10
N MET A 364 4.86 -8.45 -0.21
CA MET A 364 4.75 -9.63 -1.08
C MET A 364 5.72 -10.74 -0.67
N GLN A 365 6.98 -10.39 -0.44
CA GLN A 365 8.00 -11.31 0.07
C GLN A 365 7.63 -11.88 1.44
N TRP A 366 7.12 -11.02 2.35
CA TRP A 366 6.68 -11.48 3.66
C TRP A 366 5.58 -12.54 3.56
N VAL A 367 4.53 -12.32 2.74
CA VAL A 367 3.44 -13.30 2.62
C VAL A 367 3.86 -14.58 1.90
N ASP A 368 4.81 -14.51 0.96
CA ASP A 368 5.40 -15.69 0.29
C ASP A 368 6.24 -16.51 1.29
N GLU A 369 7.11 -15.84 2.06
CA GLU A 369 7.97 -16.49 3.07
C GLU A 369 7.19 -17.16 4.19
N THR A 370 6.01 -16.63 4.55
CA THR A 370 5.16 -17.19 5.61
C THR A 370 4.00 -18.04 5.10
N ASP A 371 3.93 -18.33 3.78
CA ASP A 371 2.82 -19.06 3.14
C ASP A 371 1.44 -18.47 3.53
N SER A 372 1.39 -17.14 3.60
CA SER A 372 0.25 -16.35 4.12
C SER A 372 -0.41 -15.51 3.03
N GLY A 373 -0.16 -15.79 1.75
CA GLY A 373 -0.82 -15.07 0.67
C GLY A 373 -0.26 -15.30 -0.72
N ILE A 374 -0.81 -14.55 -1.66
CA ILE A 374 -0.43 -14.48 -3.07
C ILE A 374 -0.21 -13.02 -3.45
N ALA A 375 0.69 -12.78 -4.40
CA ALA A 375 1.07 -11.43 -4.83
C ALA A 375 0.63 -11.15 -6.27
N ALA A 376 0.22 -9.92 -6.53
CA ALA A 376 -0.10 -9.43 -7.87
C ALA A 376 0.44 -8.02 -8.07
N ALA A 377 0.82 -7.69 -9.31
CA ALA A 377 1.39 -6.39 -9.63
C ALA A 377 0.98 -5.93 -11.04
N PRO A 378 0.85 -4.62 -11.27
CA PRO A 378 0.62 -4.10 -12.60
C PRO A 378 1.87 -4.22 -13.48
N GLU A 379 1.71 -4.28 -14.81
CA GLU A 379 2.82 -4.52 -15.74
C GLU A 379 3.93 -3.45 -15.74
N HIS A 380 3.62 -2.25 -15.23
CA HIS A 380 4.54 -1.12 -15.19
C HIS A 380 5.29 -0.98 -13.85
N SER A 381 5.09 -1.93 -12.94
CA SER A 381 5.82 -1.98 -11.67
C SER A 381 7.32 -2.07 -11.87
N SER A 382 8.05 -1.80 -10.78
CA SER A 382 9.50 -1.98 -10.79
C SER A 382 9.89 -3.41 -11.18
N ARG A 383 11.06 -3.56 -11.80
CA ARG A 383 11.55 -4.87 -12.27
C ARG A 383 11.61 -5.91 -11.16
N ASP A 384 12.06 -5.53 -9.96
CA ASP A 384 12.16 -6.45 -8.82
C ASP A 384 10.77 -6.96 -8.38
N VAL A 385 9.73 -6.13 -8.48
CA VAL A 385 8.33 -6.52 -8.22
C VAL A 385 7.85 -7.52 -9.27
N LEU A 386 8.05 -7.22 -10.56
CA LEU A 386 7.65 -8.12 -11.64
C LEU A 386 8.39 -9.47 -11.57
N ASP A 387 9.69 -9.45 -11.32
CA ASP A 387 10.51 -10.66 -11.17
C ASP A 387 10.00 -11.54 -10.01
N HIS A 388 9.53 -10.93 -8.91
CA HIS A 388 8.92 -11.66 -7.80
C HIS A 388 7.57 -12.28 -8.19
N VAL A 389 6.62 -11.48 -8.70
CA VAL A 389 5.25 -11.94 -9.04
C VAL A 389 5.27 -13.03 -10.13
N VAL A 390 6.14 -12.90 -11.14
CA VAL A 390 6.29 -13.91 -12.19
C VAL A 390 6.84 -15.23 -11.64
N ARG A 391 7.69 -15.19 -10.62
CA ARG A 391 8.28 -16.40 -10.04
C ARG A 391 7.30 -17.17 -9.15
N THR A 392 6.29 -16.51 -8.60
CA THR A 392 5.34 -17.10 -7.62
C THR A 392 4.06 -17.60 -8.28
N ASP A 393 3.22 -16.68 -8.75
CA ASP A 393 1.83 -16.94 -9.18
C ASP A 393 1.45 -16.33 -10.53
N GLU A 394 2.35 -15.55 -11.14
CA GLU A 394 2.19 -14.92 -12.46
C GLU A 394 0.95 -13.99 -12.58
N LEU A 395 0.53 -13.39 -11.47
CA LEU A 395 -0.61 -12.45 -11.43
C LEU A 395 -0.20 -11.03 -11.82
N VAL A 396 0.14 -10.84 -13.09
CA VAL A 396 0.45 -9.54 -13.69
C VAL A 396 -0.76 -9.00 -14.45
N TYR A 397 -1.05 -7.70 -14.35
CA TYR A 397 -2.22 -7.07 -14.99
C TYR A 397 -1.89 -5.71 -15.63
N ASP A 398 -2.69 -5.31 -16.63
CA ASP A 398 -2.49 -4.02 -17.33
C ASP A 398 -2.86 -2.81 -16.44
N GLN A 399 -2.38 -1.62 -16.79
CA GLN A 399 -2.77 -0.39 -16.11
C GLN A 399 -4.29 -0.20 -16.06
N GLY A 400 -4.83 0.04 -14.86
CA GLY A 400 -6.27 0.17 -14.64
C GLY A 400 -7.06 -1.13 -14.73
N LYS A 401 -6.40 -2.29 -14.75
CA LYS A 401 -7.01 -3.63 -14.80
C LYS A 401 -6.88 -4.43 -13.51
N ALA A 402 -6.74 -3.77 -12.36
CA ALA A 402 -6.75 -4.41 -11.05
C ALA A 402 -7.98 -5.34 -10.84
N GLY A 403 -9.12 -5.00 -11.44
CA GLY A 403 -10.33 -5.83 -11.45
C GLY A 403 -10.13 -7.25 -12.00
N ASP A 404 -9.17 -7.49 -12.89
CA ASP A 404 -8.93 -8.82 -13.46
C ASP A 404 -8.35 -9.81 -12.42
N VAL A 405 -7.47 -9.32 -11.55
CA VAL A 405 -6.93 -10.09 -10.42
C VAL A 405 -8.03 -10.31 -9.39
N LEU A 406 -8.81 -9.27 -9.07
CA LEU A 406 -9.93 -9.36 -8.14
C LEU A 406 -10.98 -10.39 -8.59
N ARG A 407 -11.32 -10.45 -9.88
CA ARG A 407 -12.22 -11.48 -10.44
C ARG A 407 -11.64 -12.90 -10.34
N THR A 408 -10.33 -13.04 -10.51
CA THR A 408 -9.62 -14.32 -10.32
C THR A 408 -9.73 -14.77 -8.86
N VAL A 409 -9.44 -13.89 -7.90
CA VAL A 409 -9.55 -14.19 -6.46
C VAL A 409 -11.00 -14.45 -6.05
N TYR A 410 -11.95 -13.74 -6.64
CA TYR A 410 -13.37 -13.98 -6.42
C TYR A 410 -13.76 -15.40 -6.83
N ALA A 411 -13.35 -15.83 -8.04
CA ALA A 411 -13.56 -17.20 -8.51
C ALA A 411 -12.86 -18.23 -7.61
N MET A 412 -11.62 -17.95 -7.16
CA MET A 412 -10.85 -18.83 -6.26
C MET A 412 -11.61 -19.08 -4.96
N ASN A 413 -12.14 -18.02 -4.34
CA ASN A 413 -12.91 -18.11 -3.10
C ASN A 413 -14.22 -18.88 -3.29
N ARG A 414 -14.91 -18.66 -4.42
CA ARG A 414 -16.12 -19.42 -4.77
C ARG A 414 -15.82 -20.91 -4.96
N LEU A 415 -14.69 -21.26 -5.57
CA LEU A 415 -14.24 -22.64 -5.73
C LEU A 415 -13.81 -23.28 -4.41
N ALA A 416 -13.19 -22.51 -3.51
CA ALA A 416 -12.80 -22.98 -2.18
C ALA A 416 -14.01 -23.43 -1.34
N ASN A 417 -15.14 -22.72 -1.47
CA ASN A 417 -16.39 -23.03 -0.77
C ASN A 417 -17.12 -24.29 -1.30
N LEU A 418 -16.62 -24.94 -2.36
CA LEU A 418 -17.12 -26.23 -2.83
C LEU A 418 -16.48 -27.43 -2.11
N GLY A 419 -15.55 -27.18 -1.20
CA GLY A 419 -14.72 -28.19 -0.49
C GLY A 419 -15.36 -28.74 0.76
#